data_AF-A0A947A5Y7-F1
#
_entry.id   AF-A0A947A5Y7-F1
#
_cell.length_a   1.000
_cell.length_b   1.000
_cell.length_c   1.000
_cell.angle_alpha   90.00
_cell.angle_beta   90.00
_cell.angle_gamma   90.00
#
_symmetry.space_group_name_H-M   'P 1'
#
loop_
_entity.id
_entity.type
_entity.pdbx_description
1 polymer ?
#
loop_
_entity_poly.entity_id
_entity_poly.type
_entity_poly.pdbx_seq_one_letter_code
_entity_poly.pdbx_strand_id
1 'polypeptide(L)'
;MEAGYYIIGGVFGEKANAERFQTKLKSKFFNPGTLQHPEKKLHQVYLNRYDEGADAVAACISKFEGKYLDKVWILELMNPNKQSVIEDSGEVFAENSRTITYSKRSVQRPVNDKLLEKANLYFDKMWYSEAAEIYETVLAKGQANHSHKVIERAADSHYFNTNIERAFYWYDYLYRNYRQEMSANNIFRYAHTLKGTGKYARS
;
A
#
# COMPACT_ATOMS: atom_id res chain seq x y z
N MET A 1 12.26 5.97 13.81
CA MET A 1 11.24 4.91 13.69
C MET A 1 11.92 3.73 13.04
N GLU A 2 11.63 2.52 13.51
CA GLU A 2 12.21 1.31 12.94
C GLU A 2 11.44 0.92 11.69
N ALA A 3 12.10 0.19 10.79
CA ALA A 3 11.43 -0.38 9.64
C ALA A 3 10.63 -1.61 10.05
N GLY A 4 9.51 -1.83 9.39
CA GLY A 4 8.62 -2.96 9.67
C GLY A 4 7.17 -2.65 9.38
N TYR A 5 6.31 -3.60 9.73
CA TYR A 5 4.88 -3.56 9.48
C TYR A 5 4.14 -3.27 10.79
N TYR A 6 3.46 -2.13 10.84
CA TYR A 6 2.75 -1.63 12.01
C TYR A 6 1.24 -1.81 11.82
N ILE A 7 0.60 -2.57 12.70
CA ILE A 7 -0.85 -2.76 12.64
C ILE A 7 -1.55 -1.60 13.33
N ILE A 8 -2.08 -0.64 12.58
CA ILE A 8 -2.78 0.51 13.15
C ILE A 8 -4.23 0.15 13.47
N GLY A 9 -4.65 0.36 14.72
CA GLY A 9 -6.02 0.15 15.19
C GLY A 9 -6.81 1.44 15.47
N GLY A 10 -6.14 2.60 15.45
CA GLY A 10 -6.80 3.88 15.69
C GLY A 10 -5.93 5.08 15.34
N VAL A 11 -6.58 6.17 14.93
CA VAL A 11 -5.94 7.46 14.65
C VAL A 11 -6.66 8.52 15.45
N PHE A 12 -5.93 9.24 16.30
CA PHE A 12 -6.50 10.19 17.26
C PHE A 12 -5.93 11.58 17.04
N GLY A 13 -6.78 12.60 17.09
CA GLY A 13 -6.35 14.01 17.10
C GLY A 13 -5.73 14.45 18.42
N GLU A 14 -6.10 13.79 19.52
CA GLU A 14 -5.62 14.11 20.87
C GLU A 14 -4.74 13.00 21.45
N LYS A 15 -3.61 13.38 22.04
CA LYS A 15 -2.67 12.45 22.68
C LYS A 15 -3.31 11.63 23.81
N ALA A 16 -4.16 12.25 24.62
CA ALA A 16 -4.83 11.58 25.75
C ALA A 16 -5.73 10.42 25.29
N ASN A 17 -6.41 10.58 24.15
CA ASN A 17 -7.26 9.53 23.58
C ASN A 17 -6.42 8.37 23.02
N ALA A 18 -5.29 8.68 22.37
CA ALA A 18 -4.34 7.68 21.93
C ALA A 18 -3.75 6.88 23.11
N GLU A 19 -3.39 7.55 24.22
CA GLU A 19 -2.86 6.91 25.42
C GLU A 19 -3.89 5.98 26.08
N ARG A 20 -5.16 6.43 26.21
CA ARG A 20 -6.25 5.57 26.72
C ARG A 20 -6.43 4.32 25.85
N PHE A 21 -6.36 4.48 24.54
CA PHE A 21 -6.46 3.36 23.61
C PHE A 21 -5.27 2.40 23.70
N GLN A 22 -4.05 2.92 23.86
CA GLN A 22 -2.87 2.09 24.14
C GLN A 22 -3.03 1.27 25.43
N THR A 23 -3.51 1.88 26.52
CA THR A 23 -3.72 1.17 27.79
C THR A 23 -4.72 0.03 27.64
N LYS A 24 -5.79 0.23 26.85
CA LYS A 24 -6.77 -0.81 26.50
C LYS A 24 -6.16 -1.93 25.65
N LEU A 25 -5.19 -1.63 24.80
CA LEU A 25 -4.48 -2.63 24.01
C LEU A 25 -3.47 -3.43 24.87
N LYS A 26 -2.77 -2.77 25.79
CA LYS A 26 -1.86 -3.43 26.74
C LYS A 26 -2.61 -4.44 27.63
N SER A 27 -3.80 -4.09 28.12
CA SER A 27 -4.62 -5.01 28.92
C SER A 27 -5.13 -6.22 28.13
N LYS A 28 -5.04 -6.18 26.79
CA LYS A 28 -5.34 -7.29 25.88
C LYS A 28 -4.09 -8.04 25.38
N PHE A 29 -2.95 -7.85 26.04
CA PHE A 29 -1.67 -8.50 25.72
C PHE A 29 -1.09 -8.14 24.33
N PHE A 30 -1.44 -6.96 23.81
CA PHE A 30 -0.76 -6.38 22.64
C PHE A 30 0.47 -5.58 23.07
N ASN A 31 1.36 -5.28 22.11
CA ASN A 31 2.53 -4.43 22.28
C ASN A 31 2.36 -3.07 21.57
N PRO A 32 1.42 -2.22 22.03
CA PRO A 32 1.04 -1.03 21.30
C PRO A 32 2.03 0.11 21.47
N GLY A 33 2.11 0.96 20.44
CA GLY A 33 2.82 2.23 20.50
C GLY A 33 2.15 3.29 19.64
N THR A 34 2.66 4.52 19.69
CA THR A 34 2.14 5.64 18.90
C THR A 34 3.18 6.08 17.88
N LEU A 35 2.72 6.25 16.64
CA LEU A 35 3.43 6.91 15.57
C LEU A 35 2.78 8.28 15.35
N GLN A 36 3.59 9.33 15.23
CA GLN A 36 3.10 10.65 14.83
C GLN A 36 3.32 10.82 13.34
N HIS A 37 2.25 11.17 12.63
CA HIS A 37 2.40 11.58 11.23
C HIS A 37 3.05 12.97 11.19
N PRO A 38 4.19 13.16 10.49
CA PRO A 38 4.99 14.38 10.55
C PRO A 38 4.23 15.64 10.14
N GLU A 39 3.24 15.52 9.26
CA GLU A 39 2.53 16.69 8.71
C GLU A 39 1.17 17.01 9.35
N LYS A 40 0.52 16.05 10.04
CA LYS A 40 -0.90 16.19 10.43
C LYS A 40 -1.17 16.24 11.94
N LYS A 41 -0.13 16.19 12.79
CA LYS A 41 -0.26 16.12 14.27
C LYS A 41 -1.23 15.03 14.76
N LEU A 42 -1.46 13.99 13.97
CA LEU A 42 -2.32 12.87 14.35
C LEU A 42 -1.50 11.77 15.02
N HIS A 43 -2.05 11.23 16.10
CA HIS A 43 -1.48 10.14 16.88
C HIS A 43 -2.06 8.80 16.38
N GLN A 44 -1.27 8.06 15.60
CA GLN A 44 -1.64 6.73 15.12
C GLN A 44 -1.19 5.68 16.14
N VAL A 45 -2.12 4.89 16.65
CA VAL A 45 -1.82 3.84 17.62
C VAL A 45 -1.79 2.50 16.91
N TYR A 46 -0.65 1.81 16.99
CA TYR A 46 -0.51 0.45 16.50
C TYR A 46 -0.74 -0.57 17.61
N LEU A 47 -1.20 -1.77 17.25
CA LEU A 47 -1.38 -2.92 18.13
C LEU A 47 -0.06 -3.63 18.35
N ASN A 48 0.58 -4.07 17.26
CA ASN A 48 1.85 -4.78 17.22
C ASN A 48 2.68 -4.29 16.03
N ARG A 49 4.01 -4.45 16.13
CA ARG A 49 4.97 -4.36 15.02
C ARG A 49 5.37 -5.78 14.61
N TYR A 50 5.55 -6.00 13.33
CA TYR A 50 6.15 -7.21 12.75
C TYR A 50 7.31 -6.80 11.86
N ASP A 51 8.35 -7.63 11.79
CA ASP A 51 9.50 -7.39 10.93
C ASP A 51 9.23 -7.83 9.48
N GLU A 52 8.36 -8.84 9.32
CA GLU A 52 7.92 -9.38 8.02
C GLU A 52 6.44 -9.09 7.75
N GLY A 53 6.11 -8.82 6.49
CA GLY A 53 4.75 -8.49 6.08
C GLY A 53 3.81 -9.69 6.13
N ALA A 54 4.35 -10.89 5.91
CA ALA A 54 3.59 -12.14 6.00
C ALA A 54 3.00 -12.36 7.41
N ASP A 55 3.80 -12.13 8.46
CA ASP A 55 3.37 -12.26 9.85
C ASP A 55 2.30 -11.23 10.23
N ALA A 56 2.47 -9.99 9.77
CA ALA A 56 1.49 -8.92 9.96
C ALA A 56 0.13 -9.27 9.34
N VAL A 57 0.16 -9.86 8.14
CA VAL A 57 -1.05 -10.31 7.43
C VAL A 57 -1.68 -11.52 8.12
N ALA A 58 -0.90 -12.52 8.51
CA ALA A 58 -1.38 -13.69 9.24
C ALA A 58 -2.08 -13.30 10.56
N ALA A 59 -1.51 -12.34 11.29
CA ALA A 59 -2.12 -11.79 12.50
C ALA A 59 -3.45 -11.08 12.20
N CYS A 60 -3.57 -10.35 11.09
CA CYS A 60 -4.82 -9.70 10.71
C CYS A 60 -5.90 -10.70 10.27
N ILE A 61 -5.51 -11.75 9.55
CA ILE A 61 -6.42 -12.81 9.09
C ILE A 61 -6.99 -13.58 10.28
N SER A 62 -6.15 -13.94 11.25
CA SER A 62 -6.57 -14.61 12.48
C SER A 62 -7.34 -13.70 13.46
N LYS A 63 -7.53 -12.42 13.11
CA LYS A 63 -8.10 -11.39 14.00
C LYS A 63 -7.36 -11.32 15.33
N PHE A 64 -6.04 -11.50 15.27
CA PHE A 64 -5.16 -11.57 16.44
C PHE A 64 -5.62 -12.65 17.40
N GLU A 65 -5.86 -13.86 16.89
CA GLU A 65 -6.44 -14.98 17.65
C GLU A 65 -7.82 -14.63 18.26
N GLY A 66 -8.60 -13.82 17.55
CA GLY A 66 -9.89 -13.29 18.01
C GLY A 66 -9.80 -12.19 19.10
N LYS A 67 -8.60 -11.79 19.53
CA LYS A 67 -8.41 -10.78 20.59
C LYS A 67 -8.78 -9.36 20.13
N TYR A 68 -8.82 -9.13 18.82
CA TYR A 68 -9.16 -7.84 18.24
C TYR A 68 -9.98 -7.97 16.95
N LEU A 69 -11.25 -7.55 17.04
CA LEU A 69 -12.24 -7.69 15.96
C LEU A 69 -12.48 -6.38 15.20
N ASP A 70 -12.03 -5.26 15.75
CA ASP A 70 -12.22 -3.95 15.13
C ASP A 70 -11.35 -3.80 13.86
N LYS A 71 -11.65 -2.78 13.06
CA LYS A 71 -10.93 -2.51 11.81
C LYS A 71 -9.48 -2.10 12.10
N VAL A 72 -8.55 -2.70 11.35
CA VAL A 72 -7.13 -2.38 11.39
C VAL A 72 -6.60 -2.10 9.98
N TRP A 73 -5.48 -1.40 9.88
CA TRP A 73 -4.73 -1.22 8.64
C TRP A 73 -3.24 -1.44 8.90
N ILE A 74 -2.52 -1.93 7.89
CA ILE A 74 -1.08 -2.22 8.00
C ILE A 74 -0.32 -1.04 7.40
N LEU A 75 0.54 -0.42 8.21
CA LEU A 75 1.48 0.61 7.79
C LEU A 75 2.86 -0.02 7.61
N GLU A 76 3.37 -0.03 6.39
CA GLU A 76 4.74 -0.46 6.08
C GLU A 76 5.69 0.73 6.18
N LEU A 77 6.68 0.64 7.07
CA LEU A 77 7.79 1.59 7.15
C LEU A 77 9.04 0.90 6.59
N MET A 78 9.54 1.42 5.47
CA MET A 78 10.70 0.87 4.79
C MET A 78 11.99 1.43 5.41
N ASN A 79 13.02 0.59 5.58
CA ASN A 79 14.35 1.07 5.96
C ASN A 79 14.99 1.69 4.71
N PRO A 80 15.40 2.97 4.70
CA PRO A 80 16.08 3.55 3.55
C PRO A 80 17.40 2.83 3.20
N ASN A 81 17.95 2.04 4.13
CA ASN A 81 19.17 1.26 3.92
C ASN A 81 18.95 -0.18 3.44
N LYS A 82 17.71 -0.60 3.13
CA LYS A 82 17.46 -1.85 2.39
C LYS A 82 17.25 -1.52 0.91
N GLN A 83 18.27 -0.93 0.28
CA GLN A 83 18.47 -1.16 -1.15
C GLN A 83 18.73 -2.65 -1.30
N SER A 84 18.05 -3.30 -2.24
CA SER A 84 18.30 -4.68 -2.64
C SER A 84 19.80 -4.90 -2.77
N VAL A 85 20.38 -5.65 -1.84
CA VAL A 85 21.71 -6.23 -2.02
C VAL A 85 21.53 -7.25 -3.13
N ILE A 86 21.78 -6.79 -4.36
CA ILE A 86 22.16 -7.69 -5.44
C ILE A 86 23.57 -8.09 -5.03
N GLU A 87 23.75 -9.33 -4.57
CA GLU A 87 25.06 -9.94 -4.54
C GLU A 87 25.56 -10.00 -5.98
N ASP A 88 26.48 -9.09 -6.33
CA ASP A 88 27.44 -9.37 -7.38
C ASP A 88 28.81 -8.87 -6.93
N SER A 89 29.74 -9.80 -6.97
CA SER A 89 31.11 -9.74 -6.49
C SER A 89 31.98 -8.75 -7.26
N GLY A 90 32.75 -7.91 -6.55
CA GLY A 90 33.84 -7.14 -7.15
C GLY A 90 34.36 -5.98 -6.29
N GLU A 91 35.55 -6.16 -5.71
CA GLU A 91 36.41 -5.18 -5.02
C GLU A 91 36.64 -3.89 -5.88
N VAL A 92 37.06 -2.69 -5.44
CA VAL A 92 38.13 -2.23 -4.52
C VAL A 92 37.92 -0.71 -4.23
N PHE A 93 37.98 -0.33 -2.95
CA PHE A 93 38.34 0.93 -2.23
C PHE A 93 38.33 2.37 -2.80
N ALA A 94 37.76 3.26 -1.93
CA ALA A 94 38.21 4.60 -1.46
C ALA A 94 38.22 5.80 -2.44
N GLU A 95 37.91 7.05 -2.10
CA GLU A 95 37.46 7.76 -0.88
C GLU A 95 36.91 9.15 -1.32
N ASN A 96 36.15 9.80 -0.43
CA ASN A 96 36.02 11.27 -0.29
C ASN A 96 35.31 12.13 -1.36
N SER A 97 34.09 12.58 -1.06
CA SER A 97 33.80 13.98 -0.64
C SER A 97 32.39 14.45 -1.01
N ARG A 98 31.63 14.77 0.03
CA ARG A 98 30.48 15.68 0.14
C ARG A 98 30.04 16.42 -1.13
N THR A 99 28.84 16.10 -1.60
CA THR A 99 27.73 17.05 -1.86
C THR A 99 26.49 16.25 -2.25
N ILE A 100 25.42 16.28 -1.44
CA ILE A 100 24.09 15.83 -1.90
C ILE A 100 23.51 16.96 -2.74
N THR A 101 24.00 17.07 -3.97
CA THR A 101 23.26 17.70 -5.04
C THR A 101 22.25 16.65 -5.49
N TYR A 102 20.95 16.94 -5.37
CA TYR A 102 19.91 16.11 -5.98
C TYR A 102 20.12 16.16 -7.50
N SER A 103 20.96 15.23 -7.99
CA SER A 103 21.16 15.00 -9.41
C SER A 103 19.85 14.47 -9.96
N LYS A 104 19.19 15.35 -10.69
CA LYS A 104 18.02 15.13 -11.51
C LYS A 104 18.37 14.04 -12.53
N ARG A 105 18.25 12.77 -12.13
CA ARG A 105 18.43 11.65 -13.05
C ARG A 105 17.23 11.65 -14.00
N SER A 106 17.49 12.14 -15.20
CA SER A 106 16.57 12.16 -16.33
C SER A 106 16.26 10.73 -16.77
N VAL A 107 15.33 10.10 -16.06
CA VAL A 107 14.61 8.94 -16.56
C VAL A 107 13.63 9.48 -17.60
N GLN A 108 13.75 9.01 -18.84
CA GLN A 108 12.91 9.43 -19.97
C GLN A 108 11.43 9.29 -19.57
N ARG A 109 10.76 10.43 -19.39
CA ARG A 109 9.38 10.48 -18.89
C ARG A 109 8.41 10.17 -20.03
N PRO A 110 7.55 9.14 -19.91
CA PRO A 110 6.43 9.01 -20.84
C PRO A 110 5.50 10.23 -20.66
N VAL A 111 4.95 10.70 -21.79
CA VAL A 111 4.37 12.02 -22.08
C VAL A 111 3.08 12.37 -21.30
N ASN A 112 2.78 11.70 -20.17
CA ASN A 112 1.46 11.72 -19.51
C ASN A 112 1.48 12.15 -18.02
N ASP A 113 2.60 12.73 -17.56
CA ASP A 113 2.93 13.00 -16.15
C ASP A 113 1.80 13.74 -15.38
N LYS A 114 1.29 14.85 -15.94
CA LYS A 114 0.28 15.70 -15.28
C LYS A 114 -1.07 15.01 -15.06
N LEU A 115 -1.48 14.16 -15.99
CA LEU A 115 -2.78 13.51 -15.94
C LEU A 115 -2.75 12.33 -14.97
N LEU A 116 -1.62 11.60 -14.94
CA LEU A 116 -1.37 10.57 -13.95
C LEU A 116 -1.22 11.16 -12.54
N GLU A 117 -0.54 12.30 -12.39
CA GLU A 117 -0.44 13.03 -11.12
C GLU A 117 -1.82 13.45 -10.60
N LYS A 118 -2.71 13.92 -11.49
CA LYS A 118 -4.09 14.24 -11.14
C LYS A 118 -4.89 12.99 -10.68
N ALA A 119 -4.73 11.86 -11.37
CA ALA A 119 -5.36 10.60 -10.97
C ALA A 119 -4.89 10.16 -9.58
N ASN A 120 -3.58 10.27 -9.32
CA ASN A 120 -2.97 9.98 -8.04
C ASN A 120 -3.56 10.86 -6.94
N LEU A 121 -3.68 12.17 -7.19
CA LEU A 121 -4.28 13.10 -6.24
C LEU A 121 -5.75 12.76 -5.91
N TYR A 122 -6.55 12.38 -6.92
CA TYR A 122 -7.94 11.97 -6.68
C TYR A 122 -8.02 10.65 -5.93
N PHE A 123 -7.14 9.70 -6.23
CA PHE A 123 -7.04 8.46 -5.50
C PHE A 123 -6.73 8.69 -4.01
N ASP A 124 -5.73 9.54 -3.72
CA ASP A 124 -5.31 9.85 -2.36
C ASP A 124 -6.39 10.65 -1.59
N LYS A 125 -7.27 11.38 -2.31
CA LYS A 125 -8.47 12.04 -1.78
C LYS A 125 -9.69 11.11 -1.66
N MET A 126 -9.55 9.84 -2.02
CA MET A 126 -10.64 8.83 -2.05
C MET A 126 -11.75 9.15 -3.06
N TRP A 127 -11.47 9.99 -4.07
CA TRP A 127 -12.36 10.29 -5.18
C TRP A 127 -12.18 9.21 -6.26
N TYR A 128 -12.65 8.00 -5.94
CA TYR A 128 -12.35 6.81 -6.71
C TYR A 128 -13.05 6.76 -8.06
N SER A 129 -14.20 7.41 -8.23
CA SER A 129 -14.89 7.51 -9.52
C SER A 129 -14.05 8.32 -10.51
N GLU A 130 -13.64 9.52 -10.12
CA GLU A 130 -12.83 10.44 -10.92
C GLU A 130 -11.41 9.90 -11.14
N ALA A 131 -10.82 9.27 -10.13
CA ALA A 131 -9.52 8.63 -10.26
C ALA A 131 -9.57 7.49 -11.29
N ALA A 132 -10.59 6.63 -11.22
CA ALA A 132 -10.77 5.50 -12.13
C ALA A 132 -10.86 5.96 -13.59
N GLU A 133 -11.69 6.96 -13.89
CA GLU A 133 -11.82 7.51 -15.25
C GLU A 133 -10.47 8.00 -15.79
N ILE A 134 -9.71 8.73 -14.97
CA ILE A 134 -8.42 9.26 -15.42
C ILE A 134 -7.42 8.11 -15.64
N TYR A 135 -7.33 7.12 -14.75
CA TYR A 135 -6.46 5.96 -14.97
C TYR A 135 -6.80 5.20 -16.26
N GLU A 136 -8.09 5.02 -16.58
CA GLU A 136 -8.53 4.42 -17.84
C GLU A 136 -8.01 5.20 -19.06
N THR A 137 -8.10 6.53 -19.02
CA THR A 137 -7.57 7.36 -20.12
C THR A 137 -6.04 7.30 -20.23
N VAL A 138 -5.33 7.13 -19.12
CA VAL A 138 -3.87 6.95 -19.12
C VAL A 138 -3.49 5.61 -19.76
N LEU A 139 -4.19 4.54 -19.37
CA LEU A 139 -3.95 3.17 -19.86
C LEU A 139 -4.32 3.03 -21.34
N ALA A 140 -5.40 3.68 -21.79
CA ALA A 140 -5.84 3.67 -23.19
C ALA A 140 -4.82 4.30 -24.17
N LYS A 141 -3.94 5.20 -23.70
CA LYS A 141 -2.95 5.89 -24.54
C LYS A 141 -1.75 5.01 -24.95
N GLY A 142 -1.56 3.84 -24.34
CA GLY A 142 -0.56 2.87 -24.81
C GLY A 142 0.04 1.97 -23.73
N GLN A 143 0.69 0.89 -24.19
CA GLN A 143 1.32 -0.12 -23.34
C GLN A 143 2.42 0.44 -22.42
N ALA A 144 3.10 1.52 -22.81
CA ALA A 144 4.12 2.18 -21.97
C ALA A 144 3.57 2.73 -20.64
N ASN A 145 2.26 2.97 -20.53
CA ASN A 145 1.63 3.46 -19.30
C ASN A 145 1.08 2.34 -18.39
N HIS A 146 1.19 1.08 -18.83
CA HIS A 146 0.73 -0.10 -18.08
C HIS A 146 1.75 -0.51 -17.01
N SER A 147 2.22 0.46 -16.22
CA SER A 147 3.03 0.17 -15.04
C SER A 147 2.18 -0.56 -14.00
N HIS A 148 2.80 -1.50 -13.26
CA HIS A 148 2.19 -2.20 -12.13
C HIS A 148 1.37 -1.23 -11.25
N LYS A 149 1.97 -0.08 -10.88
CA LYS A 149 1.34 0.86 -9.95
C LYS A 149 0.11 1.56 -10.54
N VAL A 150 0.13 1.85 -11.84
CA VAL A 150 -0.99 2.51 -12.53
C VAL A 150 -2.18 1.56 -12.62
N ILE A 151 -1.93 0.29 -12.98
CA ILE A 151 -2.96 -0.74 -13.07
C ILE A 151 -3.51 -1.08 -11.69
N GLU A 152 -2.65 -1.21 -10.67
CA GLU A 152 -3.04 -1.43 -9.29
C GLU A 152 -3.99 -0.32 -8.80
N ARG A 153 -3.63 0.95 -9.01
CA ARG A 153 -4.46 2.09 -8.62
C ARG A 153 -5.74 2.18 -9.44
N ALA A 154 -5.73 1.81 -10.72
CA ALA A 154 -6.93 1.72 -11.55
C ALA A 154 -7.91 0.65 -11.00
N ALA A 155 -7.39 -0.54 -10.72
CA ALA A 155 -8.16 -1.66 -10.16
C ALA A 155 -8.76 -1.30 -8.80
N ASP A 156 -7.94 -0.72 -7.91
CA ASP A 156 -8.37 -0.25 -6.60
C ASP A 156 -9.43 0.84 -6.69
N SER A 157 -9.30 1.80 -7.61
CA SER A 157 -10.29 2.85 -7.82
C SER A 157 -11.65 2.28 -8.21
N HIS A 158 -11.67 1.36 -9.19
CA HIS A 158 -12.90 0.67 -9.58
C HIS A 158 -13.45 -0.22 -8.46
N TYR A 159 -12.58 -0.83 -7.67
CA TYR A 159 -13.02 -1.65 -6.55
C TYR A 159 -13.74 -0.81 -5.50
N PHE A 160 -13.16 0.33 -5.12
CA PHE A 160 -13.71 1.20 -4.09
C PHE A 160 -14.92 2.03 -4.55
N ASN A 161 -15.04 2.33 -5.84
CA ASN A 161 -16.23 2.97 -6.41
C ASN A 161 -17.36 1.98 -6.73
N THR A 162 -17.24 0.71 -6.32
CA THR A 162 -18.20 -0.39 -6.52
C THR A 162 -18.36 -0.90 -7.96
N ASN A 163 -17.51 -0.46 -8.89
CA ASN A 163 -17.41 -1.02 -10.23
C ASN A 163 -16.62 -2.35 -10.23
N ILE A 164 -17.24 -3.38 -9.67
CA ILE A 164 -16.61 -4.69 -9.45
C ILE A 164 -16.20 -5.37 -10.76
N GLU A 165 -16.97 -5.22 -11.83
CA GLU A 165 -16.66 -5.80 -13.14
C GLU A 165 -15.39 -5.20 -13.73
N ARG A 166 -15.25 -3.86 -13.68
CA ARG A 166 -14.07 -3.18 -14.20
C ARG A 166 -12.86 -3.38 -13.29
N ALA A 167 -13.06 -3.45 -11.98
CA ALA A 167 -12.03 -3.83 -11.02
C ALA A 167 -11.50 -5.25 -11.31
N PHE A 168 -12.38 -6.21 -11.60
CA PHE A 168 -11.99 -7.56 -12.01
C PHE A 168 -11.10 -7.54 -13.24
N TYR A 169 -11.48 -6.79 -14.28
CA TYR A 169 -10.68 -6.67 -15.50
C TYR A 169 -9.23 -6.26 -15.21
N TRP A 170 -9.03 -5.22 -14.41
CA TRP A 170 -7.68 -4.73 -14.11
C TRP A 170 -6.92 -5.62 -13.13
N TYR A 171 -7.59 -6.24 -12.16
CA TYR A 171 -6.95 -7.21 -11.29
C TYR A 171 -6.55 -8.50 -12.03
N ASP A 172 -7.34 -8.97 -12.99
CA ASP A 172 -6.98 -10.10 -13.84
C ASP A 172 -5.76 -9.76 -14.71
N TYR A 173 -5.71 -8.56 -15.27
CA TYR A 173 -4.51 -8.06 -15.97
C TYR A 173 -3.29 -8.01 -15.03
N LEU A 174 -3.45 -7.44 -13.83
CA LEU A 174 -2.38 -7.35 -12.83
C LEU A 174 -1.88 -8.73 -12.43
N TYR A 175 -2.78 -9.70 -12.27
CA TYR A 175 -2.44 -11.07 -11.92
C TYR A 175 -1.72 -11.82 -13.04
N ARG A 176 -2.07 -11.60 -14.31
CA ARG A 176 -1.40 -12.26 -15.44
C ARG A 176 -0.01 -11.70 -15.72
N ASN A 177 0.18 -10.39 -15.53
CA ASN A 177 1.40 -9.70 -15.94
C ASN A 177 2.36 -9.40 -14.78
N TYR A 178 1.83 -9.23 -13.57
CA TYR A 178 2.58 -8.76 -12.39
C TYR A 178 2.28 -9.59 -11.14
N ARG A 179 1.96 -10.89 -11.32
CA ARG A 179 1.56 -11.79 -10.24
C ARG A 179 2.47 -11.75 -9.01
N GLN A 180 3.77 -11.65 -9.24
CA GLN A 180 4.80 -11.71 -8.20
C GLN A 180 4.91 -10.39 -7.41
N GLU A 181 4.45 -9.28 -7.98
CA GLU A 181 4.50 -7.94 -7.38
C GLU A 181 3.17 -7.58 -6.69
N MET A 182 2.11 -8.35 -6.93
CA MET A 182 0.81 -8.14 -6.30
C MET A 182 0.89 -8.34 -4.79
N SER A 183 0.41 -7.34 -4.03
CA SER A 183 0.24 -7.51 -2.60
C SER A 183 -0.86 -8.54 -2.28
N ALA A 184 -0.81 -9.10 -1.07
CA ALA A 184 -1.88 -9.98 -0.57
C ALA A 184 -3.27 -9.30 -0.64
N ASN A 185 -3.34 -7.97 -0.42
CA ASN A 185 -4.58 -7.21 -0.57
C ASN A 185 -5.08 -7.18 -2.00
N ASN A 186 -4.20 -7.05 -3.00
CA ASN A 186 -4.61 -7.09 -4.40
C ASN A 186 -5.13 -8.48 -4.77
N ILE A 187 -4.48 -9.55 -4.31
CA ILE A 187 -4.93 -10.93 -4.54
C ILE A 187 -6.29 -11.17 -3.87
N PHE A 188 -6.49 -10.69 -2.64
CA PHE A 188 -7.78 -10.80 -1.95
C PHE A 188 -8.89 -10.07 -2.70
N ARG A 189 -8.64 -8.81 -3.14
CA ARG A 189 -9.62 -8.04 -3.90
C ARG A 189 -9.92 -8.68 -5.26
N TYR A 190 -8.92 -9.25 -5.92
CA TYR A 190 -9.11 -10.05 -7.14
C TYR A 190 -10.03 -11.26 -6.90
N ALA A 191 -9.79 -12.03 -5.83
CA ALA A 191 -10.67 -13.15 -5.46
C ALA A 191 -12.09 -12.68 -5.12
N HIS A 192 -12.22 -11.52 -4.48
CA HIS A 192 -13.52 -10.92 -4.18
C HIS A 192 -14.28 -10.52 -5.45
N THR A 193 -13.61 -9.89 -6.42
CA THR A 193 -14.24 -9.49 -7.68
C THR A 193 -14.57 -10.69 -8.58
N LEU A 194 -13.79 -11.76 -8.51
CA LEU A 194 -14.12 -13.06 -9.13
C LEU A 194 -15.47 -13.61 -8.63
N LYS A 195 -15.75 -13.49 -7.32
CA LYS A 195 -17.04 -13.89 -6.73
C LYS A 195 -18.18 -12.96 -7.16
N GLY A 196 -17.93 -11.64 -7.17
CA GLY A 196 -18.93 -10.62 -7.47
C GLY A 196 -19.39 -10.58 -8.94
N THR A 197 -18.55 -11.01 -9.88
CA THR A 197 -18.88 -11.02 -11.32
C THR A 197 -19.70 -12.24 -11.78
N GLY A 198 -20.15 -13.11 -10.86
CA GLY A 198 -21.03 -14.25 -11.19
C GLY A 198 -20.37 -15.36 -12.03
N LYS A 199 -19.06 -15.28 -12.31
CA LYS A 199 -18.34 -16.28 -13.11
C LYS A 199 -18.11 -17.63 -12.42
N TYR A 200 -18.57 -17.79 -11.17
CA TYR A 200 -18.63 -19.08 -10.46
C TYR A 200 -19.95 -19.85 -10.63
N ALA A 201 -20.91 -19.36 -11.41
CA ALA A 201 -22.18 -20.08 -11.67
C ALA A 201 -22.14 -21.04 -12.88
N ARG A 202 -20.98 -21.31 -13.49
CA ARG A 202 -20.84 -22.36 -14.51
C ARG A 202 -19.53 -23.14 -14.34
N SER A 203 -19.58 -24.13 -13.46
CA SER A 203 -19.10 -25.49 -13.73
C SER A 203 -19.80 -26.47 -12.79
#